data_AF-A0A0B2ULF3-F1
#
_entry.id   AF-A0A0B2ULF3-F1
#
_cell.length_a   1.000
_cell.length_b   1.000
_cell.length_c   1.000
_cell.angle_alpha   90.00
_cell.angle_beta   90.00
_cell.angle_gamma   90.00
#
_symmetry.space_group_name_H-M   'P 1'
#
loop_
_entity.id
_entity.type
_entity.pdbx_description
1 polymer ?
#
loop_
_entity_poly.entity_id
_entity_poly.type
_entity_poly.pdbx_seq_one_letter_code
_entity_poly.pdbx_strand_id
1 'polypeptide(L)' 'MPAINTLTPESIGSVRFDIPVKKPQAKGNYSHVAMGKGKGSRSCVACFTYRGIIRSLGLCRRCFKEYAKDLGFAIYD' A
#
# COMPACT_ATOMS: atom_id res chain seq x y z
N MET A 1 -4.10 71.77 -2.60
CA MET A 1 -4.40 70.44 -2.03
C MET A 1 -4.42 69.43 -3.17
N PRO A 2 -3.40 68.57 -3.33
CA PRO A 2 -3.37 67.60 -4.43
C PRO A 2 -4.20 66.37 -4.08
N ALA A 3 -4.85 65.82 -5.10
CA ALA A 3 -5.73 64.67 -5.04
C ALA A 3 -4.99 63.42 -4.54
N ILE A 4 -5.67 62.67 -3.66
CA ILE A 4 -5.30 61.32 -3.22
C ILE A 4 -5.31 60.40 -4.45
N ASN A 5 -4.13 60.03 -4.92
CA ASN A 5 -3.93 59.06 -5.98
C ASN A 5 -4.53 57.71 -5.56
N THR A 6 -5.48 57.23 -6.35
CA THR A 6 -6.03 55.88 -6.29
C THR A 6 -4.87 54.88 -6.43
N LEU A 7 -4.60 54.12 -5.37
CA LEU A 7 -3.70 52.97 -5.41
C LEU A 7 -4.32 51.94 -6.37
N THR A 8 -3.70 51.74 -7.54
CA THR A 8 -4.03 50.60 -8.40
C THR A 8 -3.58 49.32 -7.70
N PRO A 9 -4.44 48.28 -7.60
CA PRO A 9 -4.09 47.03 -6.94
C PRO A 9 -3.31 46.13 -7.90
N GLU A 10 -2.13 46.54 -8.33
CA GLU A 10 -1.32 45.79 -9.31
C GLU A 10 -0.04 45.18 -8.73
N SER A 11 0.08 45.06 -7.40
CA SER A 11 1.34 44.61 -6.78
C SER A 11 1.23 43.45 -5.79
N ILE A 12 0.23 42.57 -5.92
CA ILE A 12 0.30 41.24 -5.31
C ILE A 12 0.62 40.28 -6.45
N GLY A 13 1.92 40.09 -6.66
CA GLY A 13 2.44 39.12 -7.62
C GLY A 13 1.75 37.78 -7.42
N SER A 14 1.00 37.36 -8.43
CA SER A 14 0.40 36.04 -8.52
C SER A 14 1.53 35.01 -8.58
N VAL A 15 1.90 34.45 -7.43
CA VAL A 15 2.72 33.23 -7.39
C VAL A 15 1.87 32.16 -8.08
N ARG A 16 2.10 31.94 -9.37
CA ARG A 16 1.44 30.89 -10.14
C ARG A 16 1.81 29.55 -9.52
N PHE A 17 0.88 28.99 -8.75
CA PHE A 17 1.00 27.66 -8.17
C PHE A 17 0.58 26.63 -9.22
N ASP A 18 1.32 26.54 -10.33
CA ASP A 18 1.08 25.54 -11.38
C ASP A 18 1.72 24.21 -10.99
N ILE A 19 1.32 23.66 -9.83
CA ILE A 19 1.69 22.30 -9.46
C ILE A 19 0.68 21.36 -10.13
N PRO A 20 1.12 20.45 -11.03
CA PRO A 20 0.22 19.48 -11.62
C PRO A 20 -0.21 18.47 -10.55
N VAL A 21 -1.36 18.72 -9.93
CA VAL A 21 -2.01 17.74 -9.07
C VAL A 21 -2.48 16.57 -9.93
N LYS A 22 -1.96 15.36 -9.68
CA LYS A 22 -2.47 14.14 -10.33
C LYS A 22 -3.95 14.00 -9.99
N LYS A 23 -4.81 14.05 -11.01
CA LYS A 23 -6.26 13.86 -10.85
C LYS A 23 -6.53 12.54 -10.12
N PRO A 24 -7.41 12.51 -9.11
CA PRO A 24 -7.73 11.27 -8.40
C PRO A 24 -8.38 10.29 -9.38
N GLN A 25 -7.71 9.17 -9.65
CA GLN A 25 -8.27 8.10 -10.49
C GLN A 25 -9.38 7.38 -9.72
N ALA A 26 -10.52 7.15 -10.36
CA ALA A 26 -11.62 6.39 -9.79
C ALA A 26 -11.17 4.94 -9.52
N LYS A 27 -11.10 4.58 -8.24
CA LYS A 27 -10.76 3.23 -7.80
C LYS A 27 -12.06 2.45 -7.65
N GLY A 28 -12.29 1.46 -8.52
CA GLY A 28 -13.39 0.50 -8.35
C GLY A 28 -13.22 -0.33 -7.08
N ASN A 29 -14.27 -1.07 -6.71
CA ASN A 29 -14.19 -2.06 -5.64
C ASN A 29 -13.06 -3.05 -5.96
N TYR A 30 -12.33 -3.50 -4.93
CA TYR A 30 -11.21 -4.46 -5.07
C TYR A 30 -10.00 -3.97 -5.90
N SER A 31 -9.94 -2.70 -6.30
CA SER A 31 -8.85 -2.12 -7.13
C SER A 31 -7.43 -2.35 -6.60
N HIS A 32 -7.23 -2.30 -5.28
CA HIS A 32 -5.93 -2.56 -4.66
C HIS A 32 -5.72 -4.05 -4.30
N VAL A 33 -6.81 -4.81 -4.16
CA VAL A 33 -6.79 -6.25 -3.83
C VAL A 33 -6.49 -7.08 -5.08
N ALA A 34 -7.00 -6.66 -6.25
CA ALA A 34 -6.79 -7.29 -7.55
C ALA A 34 -5.30 -7.34 -7.98
N MET A 35 -4.48 -6.42 -7.47
CA MET A 35 -3.03 -6.42 -7.74
C MET A 35 -2.27 -7.52 -6.99
N GLY A 36 -2.90 -8.29 -6.10
CA GLY A 36 -2.37 -9.54 -5.53
C GLY A 36 -1.10 -9.40 -4.68
N LYS A 37 -0.65 -8.18 -4.39
CA LYS A 37 0.68 -7.88 -3.82
C LYS A 37 0.66 -7.53 -2.32
N GLY A 38 -0.49 -7.60 -1.66
CA GLY A 38 -0.64 -7.27 -0.23
C GLY A 38 -0.44 -8.44 0.72
N LYS A 39 -0.30 -8.16 2.03
CA LYS A 39 -0.26 -9.20 3.09
C LYS A 39 -1.51 -10.10 3.09
N GLY A 40 -2.65 -9.53 2.70
CA GLY A 40 -3.94 -10.25 2.60
C GLY A 40 -4.11 -11.10 1.34
N SER A 41 -3.16 -11.08 0.40
CA SER A 41 -3.27 -11.93 -0.80
C SER A 41 -2.80 -13.36 -0.59
N ARG A 42 -2.10 -13.64 0.51
CA ARG A 42 -1.55 -14.96 0.83
C ARG A 42 -2.07 -15.40 2.17
N SER A 43 -2.65 -16.59 2.22
CA SER A 43 -3.12 -17.24 3.44
C SER A 43 -2.44 -18.59 3.60
N CYS A 44 -2.35 -19.08 4.84
CA CYS A 44 -1.94 -20.44 5.11
C CYS A 44 -2.95 -21.43 4.54
N VAL A 45 -2.49 -22.49 3.87
CA VAL A 45 -3.37 -23.53 3.32
C VAL A 45 -4.11 -24.33 4.41
N ALA A 46 -3.48 -24.54 5.58
CA ALA A 46 -4.06 -25.36 6.65
C ALA A 46 -5.03 -24.58 7.57
N CYS A 47 -4.64 -23.36 7.98
CA CYS A 47 -5.36 -22.61 9.01
C CYS A 47 -5.86 -21.23 8.57
N PHE A 48 -5.70 -20.89 7.27
CA PHE A 48 -6.15 -19.63 6.67
C PHE A 48 -5.64 -18.34 7.34
N THR A 49 -4.62 -18.42 8.19
CA THR A 49 -4.01 -17.23 8.78
C THR A 49 -3.17 -16.46 7.75
N TYR A 50 -3.17 -15.14 7.87
CA TYR A 50 -2.32 -14.23 7.08
C TYR A 50 -0.96 -13.96 7.77
N ARG A 51 -0.72 -14.54 8.95
CA ARG A 51 0.42 -14.20 9.82
C ARG A 51 1.52 -15.26 9.73
N GLY A 52 2.74 -14.80 9.43
CA GLY A 52 3.94 -15.64 9.48
C GLY A 52 3.89 -16.82 8.51
N ILE A 53 3.50 -16.55 7.27
CA ILE A 53 3.45 -17.51 6.18
C ILE A 53 4.86 -17.69 5.61
N ILE A 54 5.30 -18.93 5.51
CA ILE A 54 6.50 -19.35 4.80
C ILE A 54 6.16 -19.32 3.31
N ARG A 55 6.72 -18.34 2.57
CA ARG A 55 6.28 -18.01 1.20
C ARG A 55 6.55 -19.12 0.17
N SER A 56 7.51 -20.00 0.41
CA SER A 56 7.85 -21.14 -0.45
C SER A 56 6.89 -22.32 -0.30
N LEU A 57 6.36 -22.54 0.91
CA LEU A 57 5.52 -23.69 1.25
C LEU A 57 4.03 -23.35 1.35
N GLY A 58 3.66 -22.07 1.45
CA GLY A 58 2.27 -21.66 1.63
C GLY A 58 1.69 -22.00 3.02
N LEU A 59 2.54 -22.38 3.97
CA LEU A 59 2.14 -22.76 5.33
C LEU A 59 2.55 -21.70 6.35
N CYS A 60 1.78 -21.61 7.45
CA CYS A 60 2.13 -20.78 8.59
C CYS A 60 3.25 -21.42 9.41
N ARG A 61 4.08 -20.63 10.10
CA ARG A 61 5.17 -21.16 10.95
C ARG A 61 4.73 -22.14 12.05
N ARG A 62 3.47 -22.08 12.48
CA ARG A 62 2.90 -23.00 13.50
C ARG A 62 2.56 -24.33 12.84
N CYS A 63 1.77 -24.25 11.78
CA CYS A 63 1.36 -25.33 10.90
C CYS A 63 2.56 -26.12 10.36
N PHE A 64 3.62 -25.42 9.96
CA PHE A 64 4.83 -26.06 9.45
C PHE A 64 5.47 -27.01 10.46
N LYS A 65 5.41 -26.74 11.78
CA LYS A 65 5.98 -27.64 12.79
C LYS A 65 5.20 -28.96 12.90
N GLU A 66 3.90 -28.92 12.65
CA GLU A 66 3.03 -30.10 12.68
C GLU A 66 3.30 -30.96 11.43
N TYR A 67 3.32 -30.32 10.25
CA TYR A 67 3.50 -31.01 8.97
C TYR A 67 4.96 -31.23 8.55
N ALA A 68 5.94 -30.76 9.33
CA ALA A 68 7.36 -30.86 8.98
C ALA A 68 7.78 -32.30 8.70
N LYS A 69 7.29 -33.24 9.52
CA LYS A 69 7.59 -34.67 9.39
C LYS A 69 7.01 -35.26 8.10
N ASP A 70 5.76 -34.92 7.80
CA ASP A 70 5.05 -35.42 6.61
C ASP A 70 5.64 -34.87 5.31
N LEU A 71 6.18 -33.66 5.37
CA LEU A 71 6.90 -33.00 4.26
C LEU A 71 8.35 -33.50 4.10
N GLY A 72 8.82 -34.40 4.97
CA GLY A 72 10.17 -34.96 4.91
C GLY A 72 11.28 -34.04 5.45
N PHE A 73 10.94 -33.03 6.24
CA PHE A 73 11.94 -32.20 6.92
C PHE A 73 12.44 -32.93 8.17
N ALA A 74 13.74 -33.27 8.16
CA ALA A 74 14.48 -33.73 9.32
C ALA A 74 15.44 -32.63 9.80
N ILE A 75 15.59 -32.52 11.13
CA ILE A 75 16.58 -31.63 11.73
C ILE A 75 17.88 -32.43 11.81
N TYR A 76 18.90 -31.96 11.09
CA TYR A 76 20.27 -32.38 11.25
C TYR A 76 21.02 -31.18 11.83
N ASP A 77 21.78 -31.38 12.90
CA ASP A 77 22.63 -30.36 13.52
C ASP A 77 23.88 -30.05 12.67
#